data_AF-A0A7J5W3Z1-F1
#
_entry.id   AF-A0A7J5W3Z1-F1
#
_cell.length_a   1.000
_cell.length_b   1.000
_cell.length_c   1.000
_cell.angle_alpha   90.00
_cell.angle_beta   90.00
_cell.angle_gamma   90.00
#
_symmetry.space_group_name_H-M   'P 1'
#
loop_
_entity.id
_entity.type
_entity.pdbx_description
1 polymer ?
#
loop_
_entity_poly.entity_id
_entity_poly.type
_entity_poly.pdbx_seq_one_letter_code
_entity_poly.pdbx_strand_id
1 'polypeptide(L)'
;MRSIILIISIIILFPNFLFSQYYSFSFSNGAYTELDNPVSLNNGQVWNVLELGFPIGFNFPYFNSVVDSLFFFQDGSSSTLSSSREDGGIHQLFIPFGAALVDRGYGTSVSQSPLSYKLIGLPGNRVLKIEWKNAGLYGELQFNGTTSDFINFQMWLYEISGNIEIHYGPSLFNYPQFDFTFESGPAISLIPSYDWDQDIFSPNSLWLVGNPSNPEMISSENIYFLGGTIDPNTIYHFHNLLVDVDNKEFPATVVYPNPVVDILNIRLKNVINPATVIICDMTGRTTLIRWVTCRFLFQI
;
A
#
# COMPACT_ATOMS: atom_id res chain seq x y z
N MET A 1 50.47 -38.52 17.70
CA MET A 1 50.20 -37.38 16.80
C MET A 1 48.73 -37.47 16.38
N ARG A 2 47.87 -36.59 16.90
CA ARG A 2 46.44 -36.51 16.52
C ARG A 2 46.26 -35.23 15.72
N SER A 3 45.97 -35.35 14.43
CA SER A 3 45.62 -34.22 13.57
C SER A 3 44.17 -33.80 13.84
N ILE A 4 43.99 -32.58 14.30
CA ILE A 4 42.67 -31.93 14.40
C ILE A 4 42.44 -31.23 13.06
N ILE A 5 41.47 -31.73 12.28
CA ILE A 5 41.00 -31.09 11.06
C ILE A 5 40.02 -29.99 11.51
N LEU A 6 40.41 -28.73 11.32
CA LEU A 6 39.54 -27.57 11.53
C LEU A 6 38.68 -27.39 10.27
N ILE A 7 37.40 -27.76 10.34
CA ILE A 7 36.42 -27.45 9.30
C ILE A 7 36.03 -25.98 9.47
N ILE A 8 36.52 -25.12 8.57
CA ILE A 8 36.09 -23.72 8.47
C ILE A 8 34.78 -23.73 7.67
N SER A 9 33.66 -23.63 8.38
CA SER A 9 32.36 -23.31 7.75
C SER A 9 32.41 -21.89 7.19
N ILE A 10 32.51 -21.79 5.86
CA ILE A 10 32.23 -20.55 5.13
C ILE A 10 30.73 -20.29 5.20
N ILE A 11 30.32 -19.36 6.06
CA ILE A 11 28.96 -18.80 6.04
C ILE A 11 28.91 -17.85 4.86
N ILE A 12 28.30 -18.29 3.75
CA ILE A 12 27.98 -17.43 2.62
C ILE A 12 26.82 -16.53 3.04
N LEU A 13 27.13 -15.33 3.51
CA LEU A 13 26.16 -14.25 3.65
C LEU A 13 25.83 -13.76 2.24
N PHE A 14 24.77 -14.30 1.64
CA PHE A 14 24.15 -13.65 0.49
C PHE A 14 23.68 -12.26 0.95
N PRO A 15 24.12 -11.16 0.31
CA PRO A 15 23.48 -9.88 0.53
C PRO A 15 22.05 -10.03 0.01
N ASN A 16 21.08 -10.06 0.91
CA ASN A 16 19.70 -9.81 0.53
C ASN A 16 19.70 -8.39 -0.04
N PHE A 17 19.52 -8.26 -1.34
CA PHE A 17 19.13 -6.99 -1.95
C PHE A 17 17.75 -6.66 -1.38
N LEU A 18 17.73 -5.91 -0.28
CA LEU A 18 16.50 -5.28 0.18
C LEU A 18 16.22 -4.17 -0.81
N PHE A 19 15.36 -4.45 -1.80
CA PHE A 19 14.63 -3.38 -2.45
C PHE A 19 13.87 -2.63 -1.35
N SER A 20 13.97 -1.31 -1.33
CA SER A 20 13.18 -0.46 -0.42
C SER A 20 11.71 -0.58 -0.82
N GLN A 21 11.01 -1.58 -0.28
CA GLN A 21 9.57 -1.73 -0.46
C GLN A 21 8.86 -0.75 0.49
N TYR A 22 7.86 -0.03 -0.01
CA TYR A 22 7.07 0.91 0.79
C TYR A 22 6.02 0.20 1.65
N TYR A 23 5.56 -0.97 1.19
CA TYR A 23 4.62 -1.83 1.89
C TYR A 23 5.13 -3.26 1.87
N SER A 24 4.83 -4.01 2.93
CA SER A 24 4.84 -5.48 2.91
C SER A 24 3.41 -6.00 2.88
N PHE A 25 3.23 -7.20 2.37
CA PHE A 25 1.92 -7.79 2.17
C PHE A 25 1.72 -9.06 3.00
N SER A 26 0.50 -9.22 3.52
CA SER A 26 0.01 -10.47 4.09
C SER A 26 -1.50 -10.56 3.92
N PHE A 27 -2.07 -11.75 4.03
CA PHE A 27 -3.52 -11.94 4.05
C PHE A 27 -3.94 -12.74 5.29
N SER A 28 -5.20 -12.60 5.68
CA SER A 28 -5.80 -13.38 6.74
C SER A 28 -7.29 -13.59 6.49
N ASN A 29 -7.96 -14.29 7.40
CA ASN A 29 -9.41 -14.39 7.41
C ASN A 29 -9.98 -13.70 8.66
N GLY A 30 -11.08 -12.97 8.48
CA GLY A 30 -11.79 -12.32 9.56
C GLY A 30 -13.24 -12.02 9.19
N ALA A 31 -14.13 -12.04 10.17
CA ALA A 31 -15.55 -11.83 9.95
C ALA A 31 -15.80 -10.43 9.34
N TYR A 32 -16.49 -10.40 8.20
CA TYR A 32 -16.94 -9.14 7.61
C TYR A 32 -18.14 -8.60 8.39
N THR A 33 -18.02 -7.36 8.86
CA THR A 33 -19.12 -6.64 9.50
C THR A 33 -19.36 -5.33 8.79
N GLU A 34 -20.60 -5.11 8.37
CA GLU A 34 -21.01 -3.85 7.76
C GLU A 34 -20.76 -2.65 8.69
N LEU A 35 -20.64 -1.46 8.11
CA LEU A 35 -20.50 -0.26 8.92
C LEU A 35 -21.80 0.04 9.66
N ASP A 36 -21.71 0.17 10.98
CA ASP A 36 -22.82 0.67 11.80
C ASP A 36 -22.90 2.20 11.73
N ASN A 37 -24.08 2.77 11.47
CA ASN A 37 -24.31 4.22 11.38
C ASN A 37 -23.26 5.00 10.55
N PRO A 38 -23.02 4.65 9.28
CA PRO A 38 -22.03 5.32 8.46
C PRO A 38 -22.55 6.64 7.86
N VAL A 39 -21.62 7.45 7.35
CA VAL A 39 -21.95 8.62 6.51
C VAL A 39 -22.16 8.12 5.08
N SER A 40 -23.35 8.34 4.51
CA SER A 40 -23.62 7.97 3.12
C SER A 40 -22.88 8.88 2.15
N LEU A 41 -22.24 8.28 1.15
CA LEU A 41 -21.58 8.98 0.05
C LEU A 41 -22.57 9.24 -1.09
N ASN A 42 -23.40 8.25 -1.43
CA ASN A 42 -24.35 8.36 -2.54
C ASN A 42 -25.73 8.89 -2.13
N ASN A 43 -26.01 9.08 -0.83
CA ASN A 43 -27.29 9.59 -0.31
C ASN A 43 -28.54 8.86 -0.87
N GLY A 44 -28.42 7.56 -1.10
CA GLY A 44 -29.48 6.74 -1.68
C GLY A 44 -29.72 6.95 -3.18
N GLN A 45 -28.91 7.76 -3.84
CA GLN A 45 -28.94 7.95 -5.30
C GLN A 45 -28.31 6.74 -6.00
N VAL A 46 -28.96 6.31 -7.08
CA VAL A 46 -28.45 5.29 -7.99
C VAL A 46 -27.23 5.83 -8.72
N TRP A 47 -26.20 4.99 -8.89
CA TRP A 47 -24.93 5.37 -9.50
C TRP A 47 -24.44 4.34 -10.54
N ASN A 48 -23.62 4.83 -11.46
CA ASN A 48 -22.83 4.05 -12.42
C ASN A 48 -21.45 4.67 -12.62
N VAL A 49 -21.38 6.00 -12.55
CA VAL A 49 -20.19 6.82 -12.44
C VAL A 49 -20.32 7.65 -11.17
N LEU A 50 -19.21 7.89 -10.48
CA LEU A 50 -19.15 8.64 -9.24
C LEU A 50 -18.16 9.79 -9.39
N GLU A 51 -18.63 11.01 -9.22
CA GLU A 51 -17.81 12.24 -9.22
C GLU A 51 -17.82 12.86 -7.82
N LEU A 52 -17.59 12.02 -6.82
CA LEU A 52 -17.70 12.39 -5.41
C LEU A 52 -16.35 12.26 -4.72
N GLY A 53 -16.11 13.16 -3.77
CA GLY A 53 -14.95 13.10 -2.90
C GLY A 53 -15.33 13.22 -1.43
N PHE A 54 -14.45 12.74 -0.56
CA PHE A 54 -14.63 12.81 0.88
C PHE A 54 -13.29 12.94 1.60
N PRO A 55 -13.26 13.64 2.75
CA PRO A 55 -12.05 13.76 3.53
C PRO A 55 -11.71 12.43 4.22
N ILE A 56 -10.42 12.10 4.29
CA ILE A 56 -9.92 10.99 5.12
C ILE A 56 -10.07 11.35 6.61
N GLY A 57 -9.95 12.64 6.92
CA GLY A 57 -10.01 13.18 8.27
C GLY A 57 -8.65 13.28 8.97
N PHE A 58 -7.60 12.73 8.36
CA PHE A 58 -6.21 12.84 8.79
C PHE A 58 -5.27 12.84 7.59
N ASN A 59 -4.03 13.26 7.80
CA ASN A 59 -2.96 13.20 6.82
C ASN A 59 -2.45 11.76 6.73
N PHE A 60 -2.92 11.00 5.74
CA PHE A 60 -2.53 9.61 5.56
C PHE A 60 -1.20 9.52 4.79
N PRO A 61 -0.16 8.88 5.36
CA PRO A 61 1.09 8.66 4.65
C PRO A 61 0.90 7.57 3.57
N TYR A 62 1.15 7.92 2.32
CA TYR A 62 1.00 7.01 1.19
C TYR A 62 2.24 7.09 0.28
N PHE A 63 3.10 6.08 0.37
CA PHE A 63 4.44 6.09 -0.24
C PHE A 63 5.23 7.35 0.18
N ASN A 64 5.64 8.19 -0.77
CA ASN A 64 6.36 9.45 -0.52
C ASN A 64 5.44 10.68 -0.47
N SER A 65 4.13 10.46 -0.42
CA SER A 65 3.11 11.50 -0.46
C SER A 65 2.25 11.45 0.79
N VAL A 66 1.50 12.53 1.02
CA VAL A 66 0.44 12.59 2.03
C VAL A 66 -0.87 12.80 1.31
N VAL A 67 -1.87 12.00 1.66
CA VAL A 67 -3.23 12.08 1.13
C VAL A 67 -4.18 12.42 2.28
N ASP A 68 -5.04 13.42 2.11
CA ASP A 68 -6.00 13.86 3.14
C ASP A 68 -7.47 13.76 2.69
N SER A 69 -7.67 13.47 1.41
CA SER A 69 -8.96 13.39 0.73
C SER A 69 -8.87 12.34 -0.38
N LEU A 70 -10.01 11.70 -0.65
CA LEU A 70 -10.14 10.71 -1.70
C LEU A 70 -11.31 11.05 -2.59
N PHE A 71 -11.17 10.74 -3.87
CA PHE A 71 -12.16 10.95 -4.91
C PHE A 71 -12.39 9.65 -5.65
N PHE A 72 -13.61 9.36 -6.05
CA PHE A 72 -13.85 8.29 -7.02
C PHE A 72 -13.19 8.68 -8.34
N PHE A 73 -12.43 7.75 -8.91
CA PHE A 73 -11.66 8.01 -10.11
C PHE A 73 -12.60 8.07 -11.33
N GLN A 74 -12.65 9.23 -11.98
CA GLN A 74 -13.69 9.61 -12.95
C GLN A 74 -13.71 8.73 -14.20
N ASP A 75 -12.52 8.36 -14.72
CA ASP A 75 -12.35 7.42 -15.84
C ASP A 75 -12.10 5.98 -15.35
N GLY A 76 -12.29 5.75 -14.06
CA GLY A 76 -12.09 4.47 -13.40
C GLY A 76 -13.34 3.62 -13.30
N SER A 77 -13.09 2.38 -12.92
CA SER A 77 -14.05 1.62 -12.15
C SER A 77 -14.52 2.44 -10.93
N SER A 78 -15.83 2.46 -10.65
CA SER A 78 -16.45 3.03 -9.42
C SER A 78 -15.94 2.40 -8.09
N SER A 79 -14.94 1.52 -8.15
CA SER A 79 -14.18 1.00 -7.02
C SER A 79 -12.82 1.67 -6.81
N THR A 80 -12.29 2.37 -7.79
CA THR A 80 -10.97 3.02 -7.75
C THR A 80 -11.08 4.39 -7.10
N LEU A 81 -10.15 4.69 -6.18
CA LEU A 81 -10.05 5.98 -5.52
C LEU A 81 -8.75 6.68 -5.92
N SER A 82 -8.82 8.00 -6.06
CA SER A 82 -7.69 8.89 -6.37
C SER A 82 -7.48 9.94 -5.28
N SER A 83 -6.25 10.42 -5.14
CA SER A 83 -5.91 11.60 -4.35
C SER A 83 -6.29 12.93 -5.02
N SER A 84 -6.71 12.91 -6.29
CA SER A 84 -7.08 14.09 -7.05
C SER A 84 -8.47 13.94 -7.70
N ARG A 85 -9.16 15.07 -7.83
CA ARG A 85 -10.42 15.24 -8.59
C ARG A 85 -10.23 15.86 -9.96
N GLU A 86 -9.00 16.29 -10.26
CA GLU A 86 -8.71 17.04 -11.48
C GLU A 86 -8.34 16.08 -12.60
N ASP A 87 -8.83 16.37 -13.80
CA ASP A 87 -8.36 15.73 -15.03
C ASP A 87 -6.91 16.16 -15.27
N GLY A 88 -6.02 15.18 -15.50
CA GLY A 88 -4.60 15.44 -15.78
C GLY A 88 -3.69 15.40 -14.55
N GLY A 89 -2.38 15.44 -14.84
CA GLY A 89 -1.33 15.41 -13.82
C GLY A 89 -1.10 14.04 -13.17
N ILE A 90 -0.46 14.06 -12.01
CA ILE A 90 -0.04 12.86 -11.29
C ILE A 90 -0.99 12.54 -10.14
N HIS A 91 -1.57 11.34 -10.18
CA HIS A 91 -2.54 10.86 -9.19
C HIS A 91 -1.95 9.73 -8.35
N GLN A 92 -2.30 9.68 -7.07
CA GLN A 92 -2.13 8.46 -6.26
C GLN A 92 -3.42 7.65 -6.36
N LEU A 93 -3.35 6.38 -6.76
CA LEU A 93 -4.55 5.55 -6.90
C LEU A 93 -4.57 4.39 -5.89
N PHE A 94 -5.77 4.07 -5.43
CA PHE A 94 -6.10 2.91 -4.62
C PHE A 94 -7.10 2.07 -5.41
N ILE A 95 -6.74 0.83 -5.73
CA ILE A 95 -7.62 -0.11 -6.43
C ILE A 95 -7.94 -1.26 -5.46
N PRO A 96 -8.93 -1.10 -4.58
CA PRO A 96 -9.32 -2.15 -3.64
C PRO A 96 -10.05 -3.32 -4.31
N PHE A 97 -10.63 -3.10 -5.50
CA PHE A 97 -11.28 -4.15 -6.29
C PHE A 97 -11.43 -3.70 -7.76
N GLY A 98 -10.49 -4.03 -8.62
CA GLY A 98 -10.36 -3.51 -9.99
C GLY A 98 -11.30 -4.16 -11.01
N ALA A 99 -12.60 -4.15 -10.73
CA ALA A 99 -13.67 -4.45 -11.68
C ALA A 99 -14.69 -3.31 -11.65
N ALA A 100 -15.19 -2.90 -12.82
CA ALA A 100 -16.15 -1.80 -12.93
C ALA A 100 -17.42 -2.13 -12.14
N LEU A 101 -17.75 -1.26 -11.17
CA LEU A 101 -18.94 -1.42 -10.33
C LEU A 101 -20.09 -0.55 -10.80
N VAL A 102 -21.31 -0.98 -10.48
CA VAL A 102 -22.56 -0.25 -10.73
C VAL A 102 -23.52 -0.43 -9.57
N ASP A 103 -24.42 0.53 -9.34
CA ASP A 103 -25.52 0.33 -8.40
C ASP A 103 -26.45 -0.78 -8.91
N ARG A 104 -26.83 -1.73 -8.06
CA ARG A 104 -27.74 -2.81 -8.45
C ARG A 104 -29.15 -2.31 -8.77
N GLY A 105 -29.53 -1.16 -8.22
CA GLY A 105 -30.73 -0.41 -8.54
C GLY A 105 -30.60 0.41 -9.83
N TYR A 106 -29.55 0.23 -10.64
CA TYR A 106 -29.41 0.89 -11.94
C TYR A 106 -30.64 0.64 -12.83
N GLY A 107 -31.10 1.71 -13.50
CA GLY A 107 -32.37 1.71 -14.22
C GLY A 107 -33.61 1.93 -13.34
N THR A 108 -33.44 2.11 -12.03
CA THR A 108 -34.51 2.47 -11.08
C THR A 108 -34.24 3.82 -10.43
N SER A 109 -35.08 4.25 -9.48
CA SER A 109 -34.92 5.50 -8.72
C SER A 109 -34.34 5.32 -7.32
N VAL A 110 -34.09 4.09 -6.87
CA VAL A 110 -33.65 3.79 -5.50
C VAL A 110 -32.36 2.98 -5.54
N SER A 111 -31.31 3.50 -4.90
CA SER A 111 -30.05 2.78 -4.74
C SER A 111 -30.26 1.47 -3.99
N GLN A 112 -29.66 0.40 -4.53
CA GLN A 112 -29.53 -0.89 -3.86
C GLN A 112 -28.09 -1.20 -3.45
N SER A 113 -27.16 -0.31 -3.78
CA SER A 113 -25.73 -0.44 -3.49
C SER A 113 -25.23 0.78 -2.72
N PRO A 114 -25.50 0.88 -1.41
CA PRO A 114 -25.04 2.02 -0.62
C PRO A 114 -23.51 2.13 -0.64
N LEU A 115 -23.04 3.36 -0.84
CA LEU A 115 -21.63 3.73 -0.66
C LEU A 115 -21.54 4.58 0.59
N SER A 116 -20.60 4.26 1.48
CA SER A 116 -20.51 4.95 2.75
C SER A 116 -19.11 4.94 3.34
N TYR A 117 -18.85 5.82 4.31
CA TYR A 117 -17.62 5.78 5.09
C TYR A 117 -17.89 6.05 6.57
N LYS A 118 -16.92 5.70 7.41
CA LYS A 118 -16.94 5.98 8.84
C LYS A 118 -15.52 6.24 9.33
N LEU A 119 -15.34 7.37 10.02
CA LEU A 119 -14.13 7.66 10.78
C LEU A 119 -14.34 7.24 12.24
N ILE A 120 -13.45 6.41 12.77
CA ILE A 120 -13.48 5.96 14.17
C ILE A 120 -12.16 6.26 14.86
N GLY A 121 -12.15 6.21 16.19
CA GLY A 121 -10.96 6.44 17.01
C GLY A 121 -10.79 7.91 17.42
N LEU A 122 -9.73 8.17 18.18
CA LEU A 122 -9.34 9.51 18.63
C LEU A 122 -8.21 10.03 17.74
N PRO A 123 -8.04 11.36 17.58
CA PRO A 123 -6.92 11.92 16.82
C PRO A 123 -5.58 11.32 17.22
N GLY A 124 -4.78 10.96 16.22
CA GLY A 124 -3.53 10.23 16.42
C GLY A 124 -3.71 8.73 16.64
N ASN A 125 -4.92 8.17 16.46
CA ASN A 125 -5.22 6.74 16.40
C ASN A 125 -6.57 6.49 15.68
N ARG A 126 -6.84 7.26 14.61
CA ARG A 126 -8.07 7.12 13.82
C ARG A 126 -7.94 6.03 12.78
N VAL A 127 -9.10 5.49 12.40
CA VAL A 127 -9.23 4.60 11.24
C VAL A 127 -10.37 5.12 10.38
N LEU A 128 -10.08 5.43 9.12
CA LEU A 128 -11.12 5.65 8.12
C LEU A 128 -11.50 4.29 7.54
N LYS A 129 -12.80 3.99 7.48
CA LYS A 129 -13.35 2.83 6.79
C LYS A 129 -14.27 3.28 5.68
N ILE A 130 -14.10 2.76 4.49
CA ILE A 130 -14.93 3.04 3.30
C ILE A 130 -15.59 1.74 2.91
N GLU A 131 -16.89 1.75 2.60
CA GLU A 131 -17.69 0.56 2.32
C GLU A 131 -18.42 0.68 0.98
N TRP A 132 -18.23 -0.35 0.15
CA TRP A 132 -19.07 -0.66 -0.99
C TRP A 132 -19.98 -1.81 -0.59
N LYS A 133 -21.23 -1.50 -0.28
CA LYS A 133 -22.21 -2.49 0.13
C LYS A 133 -23.06 -2.90 -1.08
N ASN A 134 -23.16 -4.20 -1.30
CA ASN A 134 -24.02 -4.81 -2.30
C ASN A 134 -23.83 -4.19 -3.69
N ALA A 135 -22.58 -3.87 -4.06
CA ALA A 135 -22.26 -3.24 -5.34
C ALA A 135 -22.39 -4.27 -6.46
N GLY A 136 -23.08 -3.90 -7.53
CA GLY A 136 -23.21 -4.71 -8.74
C GLY A 136 -21.98 -4.60 -9.62
N LEU A 137 -21.88 -5.48 -10.61
CA LEU A 137 -20.77 -5.54 -11.54
C LEU A 137 -21.25 -5.00 -12.90
N TYR A 138 -20.58 -3.96 -13.39
CA TYR A 138 -20.96 -3.32 -14.66
C TYR A 138 -20.80 -4.28 -15.84
N GLY A 139 -19.80 -5.18 -15.78
CA GLY A 139 -19.60 -6.21 -16.80
C GLY A 139 -20.79 -7.16 -16.92
N GLU A 140 -21.38 -7.61 -15.80
CA GLU A 140 -22.63 -8.38 -15.80
C GLU A 140 -23.76 -7.61 -16.51
N LEU A 141 -23.95 -6.34 -16.14
CA LEU A 141 -24.97 -5.48 -16.75
C LEU A 141 -24.73 -5.32 -18.25
N GLN A 142 -23.49 -5.16 -18.68
CA GLN A 142 -23.11 -4.96 -20.07
C GLN A 142 -23.32 -6.22 -20.92
N PHE A 143 -22.93 -7.39 -20.43
CA PHE A 143 -22.94 -8.64 -21.23
C PHE A 143 -24.22 -9.45 -21.07
N ASN A 144 -24.88 -9.37 -19.90
CA ASN A 144 -26.08 -10.16 -19.57
C ASN A 144 -27.33 -9.31 -19.32
N GLY A 145 -27.20 -7.99 -19.16
CA GLY A 145 -28.34 -7.10 -18.89
C GLY A 145 -28.93 -7.25 -17.48
N THR A 146 -28.18 -7.84 -16.55
CA THR A 146 -28.60 -8.11 -15.17
C THR A 146 -27.70 -7.44 -14.14
N THR A 147 -28.18 -7.29 -12.90
CA THR A 147 -27.44 -6.79 -11.73
C THR A 147 -27.58 -7.78 -10.56
N SER A 148 -27.52 -9.07 -10.88
CA SER A 148 -27.76 -10.16 -9.93
C SER A 148 -26.50 -10.50 -9.13
N ASP A 149 -25.33 -10.33 -9.74
CA ASP A 149 -24.03 -10.49 -9.14
C ASP A 149 -23.71 -9.27 -8.26
N PHE A 150 -22.96 -9.51 -7.19
CA PHE A 150 -22.65 -8.47 -6.22
C PHE A 150 -21.38 -8.73 -5.44
N ILE A 151 -20.80 -7.65 -4.94
CA ILE A 151 -19.70 -7.68 -3.99
C ILE A 151 -19.96 -6.77 -2.80
N ASN A 152 -19.47 -7.18 -1.63
CA ASN A 152 -19.34 -6.35 -0.45
C ASN A 152 -17.86 -6.27 -0.09
N PHE A 153 -17.33 -5.06 0.09
CA PHE A 153 -15.98 -4.89 0.60
C PHE A 153 -15.80 -3.55 1.31
N GLN A 154 -14.77 -3.48 2.15
CA GLN A 154 -14.34 -2.27 2.81
C GLN A 154 -12.86 -2.02 2.59
N MET A 155 -12.45 -0.76 2.50
CA MET A 155 -11.05 -0.33 2.59
C MET A 155 -10.84 0.47 3.87
N TRP A 156 -9.83 0.11 4.66
CA TRP A 156 -9.51 0.74 5.93
C TRP A 156 -8.14 1.40 5.85
N LEU A 157 -8.06 2.66 6.28
CA LEU A 157 -6.83 3.44 6.37
C LEU A 157 -6.53 3.75 7.83
N TYR A 158 -5.34 3.39 8.30
CA TYR A 158 -4.93 3.55 9.69
C TYR A 158 -4.02 4.78 9.85
N GLU A 159 -4.40 5.73 10.70
CA GLU A 159 -3.72 7.03 10.84
C GLU A 159 -2.26 6.92 11.28
N ILE A 160 -1.96 6.13 12.33
CA ILE A 160 -0.60 6.05 12.89
C ILE A 160 0.32 5.25 12.00
N SER A 161 -0.11 4.04 11.64
CA SER A 161 0.76 3.08 10.98
C SER A 161 0.88 3.34 9.49
N GLY A 162 -0.06 4.07 8.88
CA GLY A 162 -0.13 4.15 7.43
C GLY A 162 -0.59 2.84 6.78
N ASN A 163 -1.02 1.85 7.57
CA ASN A 163 -1.45 0.57 7.03
C ASN A 163 -2.76 0.72 6.26
N ILE A 164 -2.92 -0.16 5.28
CA ILE A 164 -4.15 -0.30 4.50
C ILE A 164 -4.63 -1.72 4.66
N GLU A 165 -5.93 -1.87 4.89
CA GLU A 165 -6.58 -3.18 4.83
C GLU A 165 -7.76 -3.15 3.86
N ILE A 166 -7.97 -4.27 3.18
CA ILE A 166 -9.16 -4.48 2.35
C ILE A 166 -9.87 -5.72 2.87
N HIS A 167 -11.11 -5.54 3.31
CA HIS A 167 -11.94 -6.57 3.92
C HIS A 167 -13.02 -6.98 2.93
N TYR A 168 -13.03 -8.23 2.49
CA TYR A 168 -14.02 -8.74 1.55
C TYR A 168 -15.13 -9.49 2.30
N GLY A 169 -16.37 -9.10 2.01
CA GLY A 169 -17.58 -9.69 2.57
C GLY A 169 -18.21 -10.73 1.64
N PRO A 170 -19.46 -11.15 1.93
CA PRO A 170 -20.22 -12.01 1.05
C PRO A 170 -20.33 -11.41 -0.35
N SER A 171 -20.21 -12.25 -1.37
CA SER A 171 -20.29 -11.88 -2.78
C SER A 171 -20.90 -13.00 -3.60
N LEU A 172 -21.40 -12.68 -4.79
CA LEU A 172 -21.90 -13.63 -5.77
C LEU A 172 -21.39 -13.24 -7.15
N PHE A 173 -20.85 -14.22 -7.86
CA PHE A 173 -20.35 -14.10 -9.22
C PHE A 173 -20.84 -15.31 -10.02
N ASN A 174 -21.99 -15.19 -10.69
CA ASN A 174 -22.55 -16.26 -11.50
C ASN A 174 -21.77 -16.43 -12.81
N TYR A 175 -21.25 -15.33 -13.36
CA TYR A 175 -20.47 -15.33 -14.59
C TYR A 175 -19.20 -14.48 -14.44
N PRO A 176 -18.19 -14.96 -13.68
CA PRO A 176 -16.97 -14.20 -13.37
C PRO A 176 -16.26 -13.62 -14.60
N GLN A 177 -16.31 -14.30 -15.74
CA GLN A 177 -15.72 -13.80 -16.98
C GLN A 177 -16.38 -12.51 -17.49
N PHE A 178 -17.66 -12.28 -17.21
CA PHE A 178 -18.31 -11.01 -17.52
C PHE A 178 -18.06 -9.99 -16.42
N ASP A 179 -18.14 -10.41 -15.16
CA ASP A 179 -17.87 -9.55 -14.00
C ASP A 179 -16.48 -8.89 -14.06
N PHE A 180 -15.49 -9.62 -14.58
CA PHE A 180 -14.11 -9.18 -14.73
C PHE A 180 -13.76 -8.77 -16.15
N THR A 181 -14.75 -8.58 -17.04
CA THR A 181 -14.50 -8.10 -18.42
C THR A 181 -13.50 -8.98 -19.20
N PHE A 182 -13.59 -10.28 -18.98
CA PHE A 182 -12.73 -11.35 -19.51
C PHE A 182 -11.31 -11.42 -18.95
N GLU A 183 -11.01 -10.64 -17.91
CA GLU A 183 -9.80 -10.82 -17.11
C GLU A 183 -9.92 -12.02 -16.17
N SER A 184 -8.79 -12.48 -15.63
CA SER A 184 -8.76 -13.66 -14.77
C SER A 184 -9.41 -13.45 -13.41
N GLY A 185 -9.64 -12.21 -13.00
CA GLY A 185 -10.10 -11.78 -11.68
C GLY A 185 -9.98 -10.27 -11.51
N PRO A 186 -10.24 -9.74 -10.31
CA PRO A 186 -10.08 -8.31 -10.05
C PRO A 186 -8.60 -7.92 -9.95
N ALA A 187 -8.25 -6.71 -10.38
CA ALA A 187 -6.96 -6.11 -10.04
C ALA A 187 -7.01 -5.54 -8.61
N ILE A 188 -6.00 -5.81 -7.78
CA ILE A 188 -5.87 -5.16 -6.47
C ILE A 188 -4.53 -4.44 -6.45
N SER A 189 -4.55 -3.12 -6.23
CA SER A 189 -3.34 -2.32 -6.41
C SER A 189 -3.24 -1.08 -5.52
N LEU A 190 -2.00 -0.77 -5.14
CA LEU A 190 -1.59 0.51 -4.55
C LEU A 190 -0.62 1.20 -5.51
N ILE A 191 -1.06 2.31 -6.12
CA ILE A 191 -0.32 3.03 -7.14
C ILE A 191 0.19 4.37 -6.57
N PRO A 192 1.52 4.56 -6.40
CA PRO A 192 2.08 5.79 -5.86
C PRO A 192 1.99 6.99 -6.81
N SER A 193 1.93 6.71 -8.11
CA SER A 193 1.91 7.73 -9.16
C SER A 193 1.35 7.10 -10.42
N TYR A 194 0.23 7.63 -10.87
CA TYR A 194 -0.36 7.43 -12.19
C TYR A 194 -0.29 8.76 -12.93
N ASP A 195 0.40 8.78 -14.07
CA ASP A 195 0.44 9.94 -14.96
C ASP A 195 -0.78 9.88 -15.87
N TRP A 196 -1.76 10.74 -15.58
CA TRP A 196 -3.02 10.80 -16.31
C TRP A 196 -2.81 11.21 -17.77
N ASP A 197 -1.90 12.14 -18.02
CA ASP A 197 -1.69 12.70 -19.36
C ASP A 197 -1.00 11.69 -20.29
N GLN A 198 -0.23 10.77 -19.72
CA GLN A 198 0.50 9.73 -20.46
C GLN A 198 -0.13 8.34 -20.36
N ASP A 199 -1.10 8.13 -19.46
CA ASP A 199 -1.68 6.82 -19.12
C ASP A 199 -0.60 5.81 -18.69
N ILE A 200 0.24 6.21 -17.74
CA ILE A 200 1.39 5.41 -17.27
C ILE A 200 1.35 5.25 -15.75
N PHE A 201 1.46 4.00 -15.30
CA PHE A 201 1.67 3.67 -13.90
C PHE A 201 3.16 3.73 -13.55
N SER A 202 3.45 4.13 -12.31
CA SER A 202 4.81 4.03 -11.76
C SER A 202 5.28 2.57 -11.73
N PRO A 203 6.57 2.28 -11.98
CA PRO A 203 7.14 0.95 -11.78
C PRO A 203 7.09 0.48 -10.32
N ASN A 204 6.85 1.41 -9.38
CA ASN A 204 6.67 1.14 -7.95
C ASN A 204 5.21 0.80 -7.57
N SER A 205 4.30 0.69 -8.55
CA SER A 205 2.92 0.30 -8.28
C SER A 205 2.86 -1.15 -7.82
N LEU A 206 2.14 -1.40 -6.73
CA LEU A 206 2.10 -2.69 -6.06
C LEU A 206 0.82 -3.42 -6.46
N TRP A 207 0.95 -4.54 -7.16
CA TRP A 207 -0.16 -5.35 -7.66
C TRP A 207 -0.22 -6.70 -6.94
N LEU A 208 -1.43 -7.16 -6.62
CA LEU A 208 -1.63 -8.54 -6.20
C LEU A 208 -1.85 -9.46 -7.40
N VAL A 209 -1.19 -10.61 -7.41
CA VAL A 209 -1.22 -11.59 -8.50
C VAL A 209 -1.40 -13.01 -7.99
N GLY A 210 -1.81 -13.91 -8.89
CA GLY A 210 -1.95 -15.34 -8.58
C GLY A 210 -3.25 -15.67 -7.86
N ASN A 211 -3.21 -16.65 -6.97
CA ASN A 211 -4.42 -17.19 -6.34
C ASN A 211 -5.00 -16.20 -5.30
N PRO A 212 -6.28 -15.79 -5.37
CA PRO A 212 -6.91 -14.90 -4.39
C PRO A 212 -6.81 -15.36 -2.92
N SER A 213 -6.77 -16.66 -2.64
CA SER A 213 -6.65 -17.20 -1.28
C SER A 213 -5.20 -17.25 -0.77
N ASN A 214 -4.20 -16.97 -1.63
CA ASN A 214 -2.79 -16.85 -1.29
C ASN A 214 -2.05 -16.02 -2.37
N PRO A 215 -2.34 -14.72 -2.48
CA PRO A 215 -1.79 -13.91 -3.56
C PRO A 215 -0.36 -13.46 -3.24
N GLU A 216 0.39 -13.14 -4.29
CA GLU A 216 1.71 -12.51 -4.19
C GLU A 216 1.60 -11.03 -4.52
N MET A 217 2.34 -10.18 -3.82
CA MET A 217 2.46 -8.76 -4.16
C MET A 217 3.72 -8.53 -4.98
N ILE A 218 3.58 -7.93 -6.16
CA ILE A 218 4.69 -7.58 -7.05
C ILE A 218 4.69 -6.08 -7.34
N SER A 219 5.84 -5.54 -7.75
CA SER A 219 5.99 -4.16 -8.20
C SER A 219 6.07 -4.11 -9.73
N SER A 220 5.23 -3.31 -10.38
CA SER A 220 5.22 -3.20 -11.84
C SER A 220 4.48 -1.96 -12.34
N GLU A 221 4.87 -1.48 -13.53
CA GLU A 221 4.11 -0.50 -14.32
C GLU A 221 2.98 -1.15 -15.15
N ASN A 222 3.07 -2.45 -15.43
CA ASN A 222 1.97 -3.22 -16.05
C ASN A 222 0.87 -3.55 -15.03
N ILE A 223 -0.37 -3.59 -15.51
CA ILE A 223 -1.55 -4.04 -14.76
C ILE A 223 -1.50 -5.55 -14.58
N TYR A 224 -1.87 -6.02 -13.39
CA TYR A 224 -2.07 -7.44 -13.12
C TYR A 224 -3.38 -7.72 -12.38
N PHE A 225 -3.86 -8.94 -12.54
CA PHE A 225 -5.11 -9.43 -11.99
C PHE A 225 -4.86 -10.66 -11.13
N LEU A 226 -5.75 -10.86 -10.16
CA LEU A 226 -5.85 -12.14 -9.47
C LEU A 226 -6.45 -13.21 -10.40
N GLY A 227 -6.19 -14.47 -10.10
CA GLY A 227 -6.71 -15.64 -10.81
C GLY A 227 -7.96 -16.21 -10.14
N GLY A 228 -9.06 -15.46 -10.15
CA GLY A 228 -10.37 -15.89 -9.65
C GLY A 228 -11.10 -14.86 -8.80
N THR A 229 -12.21 -15.28 -8.19
CA THR A 229 -12.97 -14.48 -7.23
C THR A 229 -12.33 -14.52 -5.84
N ILE A 230 -12.54 -13.48 -5.05
CA ILE A 230 -12.03 -13.42 -3.67
C ILE A 230 -13.07 -14.02 -2.74
N ASP A 231 -12.65 -14.96 -1.87
CA ASP A 231 -13.56 -15.61 -0.93
C ASP A 231 -14.05 -14.62 0.15
N PRO A 232 -15.31 -14.75 0.62
CA PRO A 232 -15.80 -13.96 1.75
C PRO A 232 -14.95 -14.13 3.00
N ASN A 233 -14.88 -13.09 3.82
CA ASN A 233 -14.06 -13.01 5.03
C ASN A 233 -12.55 -13.02 4.76
N THR A 234 -12.11 -12.71 3.55
CA THR A 234 -10.70 -12.48 3.23
C THR A 234 -10.30 -11.06 3.60
N ILE A 235 -9.13 -10.90 4.22
CA ILE A 235 -8.54 -9.60 4.51
C ILE A 235 -7.16 -9.53 3.87
N TYR A 236 -6.95 -8.52 3.05
CA TYR A 236 -5.64 -8.16 2.49
C TYR A 236 -5.04 -7.03 3.31
N HIS A 237 -3.83 -7.25 3.82
CA HIS A 237 -3.11 -6.29 4.64
C HIS A 237 -1.88 -5.78 3.89
N PHE A 238 -1.82 -4.47 3.70
CA PHE A 238 -0.64 -3.76 3.27
C PHE A 238 -0.06 -3.03 4.48
N HIS A 239 1.03 -3.57 5.01
CA HIS A 239 1.73 -2.99 6.15
C HIS A 239 2.71 -1.96 5.63
N ASN A 240 2.46 -0.70 5.95
CA ASN A 240 3.38 0.37 5.56
C ASN A 240 4.70 0.14 6.29
N LEU A 241 5.78 0.09 5.53
CA LEU A 241 7.13 -0.14 6.04
C LEU A 241 7.77 1.18 6.46
N LEU A 242 6.97 2.13 7.00
CA LEU A 242 7.34 3.48 7.39
C LEU A 242 8.81 3.48 7.82
N VAL A 243 9.65 4.02 6.94
CA VAL A 243 11.04 4.25 7.27
C VAL A 243 10.98 5.46 8.17
N ASP A 244 10.90 5.23 9.47
CA ASP A 244 11.26 6.25 10.42
C ASP A 244 12.73 6.57 10.12
N VAL A 245 12.97 7.70 9.46
CA VAL A 245 14.21 8.43 9.69
C VAL A 245 14.04 8.89 11.12
N ASP A 246 14.40 8.01 12.06
CA ASP A 246 14.63 8.42 13.42
C ASP A 246 15.66 9.53 13.27
N ASN A 247 15.19 10.77 13.32
CA ASN A 247 15.97 11.97 13.50
C ASN A 247 16.53 11.92 14.93
N LYS A 248 17.10 10.78 15.33
CA LYS A 248 18.32 10.79 16.11
C LYS A 248 19.25 11.65 15.30
N GLU A 249 19.29 12.92 15.67
CA GLU A 249 20.44 13.76 15.45
C GLU A 249 21.64 12.91 15.84
N PHE A 250 22.30 12.32 14.83
CA PHE A 250 23.60 11.75 15.06
C PHE A 250 24.42 12.94 15.52
N PRO A 251 24.93 12.92 16.76
CA PRO A 251 25.57 14.09 17.32
C PRO A 251 26.71 14.51 16.38
N ALA A 252 26.54 15.69 15.79
CA ALA A 252 27.15 16.13 14.54
C ALA A 252 28.50 15.47 14.24
N THR A 253 28.50 14.48 13.36
CA THR A 253 29.73 13.88 12.84
C THR A 253 30.41 14.90 11.91
N VAL A 254 31.63 15.31 12.26
CA VAL A 254 32.42 16.17 11.38
C VAL A 254 33.32 15.28 10.55
N VAL A 255 33.12 15.28 9.23
CA VAL A 255 33.95 14.56 8.26
C VAL A 255 34.83 15.59 7.55
N TYR A 256 36.16 15.47 7.67
CA TYR A 256 37.06 16.45 7.07
C TYR A 256 38.49 15.92 6.84
N PRO A 257 39.21 16.46 5.83
CA PRO A 257 38.64 17.18 4.71
C PRO A 257 37.77 16.23 3.86
N ASN A 258 36.74 16.79 3.21
CA ASN A 258 35.96 16.09 2.21
C ASN A 258 35.72 17.05 1.04
N PRO A 259 36.36 16.84 -0.13
CA PRO A 259 37.13 15.66 -0.55
C PRO A 259 38.51 15.50 0.11
N VAL A 260 39.08 14.29 0.06
CA VAL A 260 40.45 13.98 0.51
C VAL A 260 41.07 12.86 -0.31
N VAL A 261 42.41 12.83 -0.41
CA VAL A 261 43.16 11.79 -1.12
C VAL A 261 43.63 10.70 -0.16
N ASP A 262 44.31 11.06 0.94
CA ASP A 262 44.98 10.06 1.80
C ASP A 262 44.31 9.85 3.17
N ILE A 263 43.93 10.92 3.89
CA ILE A 263 43.48 10.84 5.29
C ILE A 263 42.13 11.51 5.49
N LEU A 264 41.06 10.71 5.53
CA LEU A 264 39.74 11.15 5.95
C LEU A 264 39.63 11.13 7.48
N ASN A 265 39.37 12.28 8.10
CA ASN A 265 39.08 12.34 9.54
C ASN A 265 37.58 12.32 9.77
N ILE A 266 37.15 11.44 10.69
CA ILE A 266 35.76 11.34 11.15
C ILE A 266 35.77 11.64 12.64
N ARG A 267 35.19 12.78 13.03
CA ARG A 267 35.02 13.17 14.43
C ARG A 267 33.57 13.00 14.82
N LEU A 268 33.30 12.00 15.66
CA LEU A 268 32.00 11.81 16.28
C LEU A 268 31.88 12.76 17.49
N LYS A 269 30.89 13.64 17.52
CA LYS A 269 30.60 14.46 18.71
C LYS A 269 29.66 13.67 19.64
N ASN A 270 29.69 13.91 20.94
CA ASN A 270 28.77 13.36 21.94
C ASN A 270 28.45 11.85 21.82
N VAL A 271 29.46 11.00 21.58
CA VAL A 271 29.28 9.54 21.54
C VAL A 271 29.16 9.00 22.96
N ILE A 272 27.93 8.70 23.40
CA ILE A 272 27.64 8.17 24.74
C ILE A 272 27.81 6.63 24.77
N ASN A 273 27.67 5.96 23.63
CA ASN A 273 27.73 4.50 23.48
C ASN A 273 28.79 4.08 22.45
N PRO A 274 29.37 2.86 22.53
CA PRO A 274 30.23 2.34 21.46
C PRO A 274 29.57 2.48 20.08
N ALA A 275 30.35 2.93 19.10
CA ALA A 275 29.86 3.19 17.75
C ALA A 275 30.67 2.41 16.72
N THR A 276 30.00 1.95 15.66
CA THR A 276 30.65 1.37 14.49
C THR A 276 30.64 2.42 13.37
N VAL A 277 31.82 2.78 12.87
CA VAL A 277 31.97 3.62 11.69
C VAL A 277 32.12 2.72 10.47
N ILE A 278 31.23 2.89 9.48
CA ILE A 278 31.24 2.16 8.22
C ILE A 278 31.46 3.17 7.09
N ILE A 279 32.44 2.91 6.23
CA ILE A 279 32.68 3.67 4.99
C ILE A 279 32.34 2.75 3.82
N CYS A 280 31.55 3.27 2.88
CA CYS A 280 31.18 2.55 1.66
C CYS A 280 31.61 3.33 0.42
N ASP A 281 31.85 2.62 -0.68
CA ASP A 281 31.97 3.25 -2.00
C ASP A 281 30.60 3.58 -2.59
N MET A 282 30.59 4.19 -3.78
CA MET A 282 29.36 4.62 -4.47
C MET A 282 28.46 3.45 -4.91
N THR A 283 28.95 2.20 -4.83
CA THR A 283 28.16 0.99 -5.11
C THR A 283 27.55 0.39 -3.85
N GLY A 284 27.78 1.02 -2.69
CA GLY A 284 27.34 0.53 -1.38
C GLY A 284 28.26 -0.53 -0.78
N ARG A 285 29.37 -0.88 -1.44
CA ARG A 285 30.32 -1.85 -0.91
C ARG A 285 31.10 -1.23 0.24
N THR A 286 31.10 -1.91 1.38
CA THR A 286 31.90 -1.50 2.54
C THR A 286 33.39 -1.57 2.24
N THR A 287 34.08 -0.44 2.38
CA THR A 287 35.53 -0.30 2.22
C THR A 287 36.24 -0.29 3.57
N LEU A 288 35.59 0.17 4.64
CA LEU A 288 36.13 0.19 5.99
C LEU A 288 35.03 -0.04 7.04
N ILE A 289 35.33 -0.87 8.04
CA ILE A 289 34.55 -0.99 9.28
C ILE A 289 35.48 -0.74 10.46
N ARG A 290 35.11 0.19 11.35
CA ARG A 290 35.89 0.47 12.56
C ARG A 290 35.00 0.57 13.79
N TRP A 291 35.33 -0.20 14.81
CA TRP A 291 34.72 -0.10 16.13
C TRP A 291 35.39 1.02 16.93
N VAL A 292 34.59 1.90 17.52
CA VAL A 292 35.05 3.06 18.30
C VAL A 292 34.37 3.05 19.66
N THR A 293 35.16 3.07 20.73
CA THR A 293 34.68 3.16 22.11
C THR A 293 34.98 4.55 22.68
N CYS A 294 34.13 5.03 23.58
CA CYS A 294 34.34 6.29 24.28
C CYS A 294 35.55 6.14 25.22
N ARG A 295 36.72 6.69 24.86
CA ARG A 295 37.87 6.80 25.76
C ARG A 295 37.71 8.05 26.62
N PHE A 296 37.49 7.86 27.92
CA PHE A 296 37.82 8.89 28.91
C PHE A 296 39.36 9.05 28.93
N LEU A 297 39.85 10.22 28.53
CA LEU A 297 41.22 10.62 28.83
C LEU A 297 41.30 10.90 30.35
N PHE A 298 41.96 10.01 31.10
CA PHE A 298 42.59 10.41 32.35
C PHE A 298 44.03 10.81 32.02
N GLN A 299 44.34 12.08 32.21
CA GLN A 299 45.71 12.59 32.30
C GLN A 299 46.07 12.63 33.79
N ILE A 300 47.14 11.95 34.17
CA ILE A 300 48.09 12.45 35.18
C ILE A 300 49.43 12.52 34.47
#